data_AF-A0A3M1LUH6-F1
#
_entry.id   AF-A0A3M1LUH6-F1
#
_cell.length_a   1.000
_cell.length_b   1.000
_cell.length_c   1.000
_cell.angle_alpha   90.00
_cell.angle_beta   90.00
_cell.angle_gamma   90.00
#
_symmetry.space_group_name_H-M   'P 1'
#
loop_
_entity.id
_entity.type
_entity.pdbx_description
1 polymer ?
#
loop_
_entity_poly.entity_id
_entity_poly.type
_entity_poly.pdbx_seq_one_letter_code
_entity_poly.pdbx_strand_id
1 'polypeptide(L)'
;ERRPLGGRLATGLAAFDTMLPIARGQRIGIFAGSGIGKSSLLADLARGVEAERVVLVLIGERGREVGGFLREALDDAARARMTAVVATSDASPLIKRRAAWTGMAVAEAYRDQGAHVLFLMDSLTRFAEAHREVALTAGEPPSLRAYPPSTAALIAGLAERAGPGRDAAGEGDITGIFTVLVAGSDMEEPVADITRGILDGHVILDRTIAERGRFPAIDVRRSVSRSLPGAATEEENALIAEARRHLGTYDQALPMIQTGLYQPGSDPEIDAAMRVFPALDALMGAKSASVADSFAALKAALARAGAPAAAEEKTG
;
A
#
# COMPACT_ATOMS: atom_id res chain seq x y z
N GLU A 1 21.63 -7.05 17.28
CA GLU A 1 21.41 -6.53 15.91
C GLU A 1 19.95 -6.78 15.52
N ARG A 2 19.35 -5.99 14.62
CA ARG A 2 17.99 -6.27 14.12
C ARG A 2 18.04 -7.47 13.17
N ARG A 3 16.97 -8.27 13.14
CA ARG A 3 16.82 -9.36 12.16
C ARG A 3 16.61 -8.79 10.75
N PRO A 4 16.90 -9.56 9.69
CA PRO A 4 16.42 -9.22 8.35
C PRO A 4 14.88 -9.27 8.29
N LEU A 5 14.31 -8.76 7.19
CA LEU A 5 12.88 -8.92 6.91
C LEU A 5 12.50 -10.42 6.92
N GLY A 6 11.35 -10.72 7.49
CA GLY A 6 10.81 -12.09 7.50
C GLY A 6 10.11 -12.45 6.18
N GLY A 7 9.41 -13.57 6.18
CA GLY A 7 8.66 -14.06 5.03
C GLY A 7 7.50 -13.13 4.62
N ARG A 8 6.97 -13.39 3.43
CA ARG A 8 5.74 -12.77 2.92
C ARG A 8 4.56 -13.07 3.85
N LEU A 9 3.79 -12.04 4.15
CA LEU A 9 2.55 -12.12 4.92
C LEU A 9 1.37 -12.35 3.97
N ALA A 10 0.47 -13.25 4.33
CA ALA A 10 -0.84 -13.30 3.70
C ALA A 10 -1.63 -12.04 4.08
N THR A 11 -2.27 -11.44 3.08
CA THR A 11 -3.06 -10.21 3.24
C THR A 11 -4.54 -10.41 2.90
N GLY A 12 -4.87 -11.49 2.19
CA GLY A 12 -6.21 -11.74 1.67
C GLY A 12 -6.58 -10.88 0.46
N LEU A 13 -5.61 -10.15 -0.10
CA LEU A 13 -5.76 -9.29 -1.27
C LEU A 13 -4.79 -9.77 -2.34
N ALA A 14 -5.32 -10.22 -3.48
CA ALA A 14 -4.49 -10.86 -4.51
C ALA A 14 -3.37 -9.95 -5.02
N ALA A 15 -3.59 -8.64 -5.11
CA ALA A 15 -2.57 -7.68 -5.50
C ALA A 15 -1.36 -7.65 -4.54
N PHE A 16 -1.61 -7.72 -3.24
CA PHE A 16 -0.56 -7.77 -2.22
C PHE A 16 0.02 -9.17 -2.10
N ASP A 17 -0.80 -10.22 -2.19
CA ASP A 17 -0.31 -11.59 -2.07
C ASP A 17 0.59 -12.02 -3.27
N THR A 18 0.55 -11.28 -4.38
CA THR A 18 1.35 -11.54 -5.60
C THR A 18 2.28 -10.39 -5.99
N MET A 19 1.73 -9.31 -6.56
CA MET A 19 2.48 -8.27 -7.27
C MET A 19 3.22 -7.30 -6.34
N LEU A 20 2.70 -7.13 -5.12
CA LEU A 20 3.16 -6.17 -4.12
C LEU A 20 3.22 -6.80 -2.71
N PRO A 21 4.01 -7.87 -2.51
CA PRO A 21 4.06 -8.59 -1.25
C PRO A 21 4.53 -7.74 -0.10
N ILE A 22 3.84 -7.88 1.03
CA ILE A 22 4.25 -7.31 2.32
C ILE A 22 5.04 -8.38 3.05
N ALA A 23 6.30 -8.12 3.36
CA ALA A 23 7.12 -8.98 4.19
C ALA A 23 6.98 -8.61 5.68
N ARG A 24 7.16 -9.60 6.57
CA ARG A 24 7.14 -9.37 8.01
C ARG A 24 8.26 -8.41 8.42
N GLY A 25 7.89 -7.34 9.12
CA GLY A 25 8.79 -6.25 9.51
C GLY A 25 9.01 -5.19 8.41
N GLN A 26 8.36 -5.29 7.25
CA GLN A 26 8.50 -4.31 6.18
C GLN A 26 7.78 -3.00 6.52
N ARG A 27 8.29 -1.89 6.00
CA ARG A 27 7.65 -0.57 6.07
C ARG A 27 7.20 -0.16 4.67
N ILE A 28 5.90 0.00 4.46
CA ILE A 28 5.33 0.35 3.15
C ILE A 28 4.51 1.63 3.23
N GLY A 29 4.55 2.42 2.16
CA GLY A 29 3.69 3.59 2.02
C GLY A 29 2.43 3.29 1.20
N ILE A 30 1.28 3.82 1.57
CA ILE A 30 0.07 3.85 0.72
C ILE A 30 -0.20 5.28 0.31
N PHE A 31 -0.02 5.58 -0.97
CA PHE A 31 -0.14 6.91 -1.55
C PHE A 31 -1.52 7.01 -2.19
N ALA A 32 -2.38 7.85 -1.63
CA ALA A 32 -3.75 7.94 -2.07
C ALA A 32 -4.28 9.38 -2.03
N GLY A 33 -5.07 9.73 -3.04
CA GLY A 33 -5.94 10.91 -2.99
C GLY A 33 -7.16 10.69 -2.10
N SER A 34 -7.96 11.75 -1.94
CA SER A 34 -9.26 11.65 -1.26
C SER A 34 -10.26 10.87 -2.11
N GLY A 35 -11.06 10.02 -1.45
CA GLY A 35 -12.21 9.34 -2.05
C GLY A 35 -11.93 8.12 -2.92
N ILE A 36 -10.68 7.65 -3.02
CA ILE A 36 -10.29 6.54 -3.93
C ILE A 36 -10.13 5.19 -3.22
N GLY A 37 -10.71 5.02 -2.02
CA GLY A 37 -10.75 3.74 -1.31
C GLY A 37 -9.63 3.49 -0.28
N LYS A 38 -8.85 4.51 0.12
CA LYS A 38 -7.80 4.43 1.15
C LYS A 38 -8.27 3.74 2.43
N SER A 39 -9.36 4.23 3.02
CA SER A 39 -9.88 3.73 4.30
C SER A 39 -10.40 2.28 4.19
N SER A 40 -11.05 1.94 3.07
CA SER A 40 -11.51 0.57 2.81
C SER A 40 -10.32 -0.40 2.71
N LEU A 41 -9.25 0.02 2.00
CA LEU A 41 -8.03 -0.77 1.90
C LEU A 41 -7.36 -0.98 3.27
N LEU A 42 -7.25 0.08 4.09
CA LEU A 42 -6.71 -0.05 5.45
C LEU A 42 -7.54 -1.02 6.29
N ALA A 43 -8.86 -1.03 6.16
CA ALA A 43 -9.74 -1.96 6.87
C ALA A 43 -9.62 -3.41 6.35
N ASP A 44 -9.44 -3.61 5.04
CA ASP A 44 -9.13 -4.93 4.48
C ASP A 44 -7.78 -5.44 4.99
N LEU A 45 -6.73 -4.60 5.02
CA LEU A 45 -5.41 -4.97 5.54
C LEU A 45 -5.44 -5.25 7.06
N ALA A 46 -6.17 -4.43 7.83
CA ALA A 46 -6.35 -4.64 9.26
C ALA A 46 -7.05 -5.97 9.60
N ARG A 47 -7.87 -6.50 8.69
CA ARG A 47 -8.51 -7.82 8.83
C ARG A 47 -7.61 -8.94 8.33
N GLY A 48 -7.07 -8.80 7.13
CA GLY A 48 -6.43 -9.89 6.40
C GLY A 48 -4.95 -10.12 6.73
N VAL A 49 -4.21 -9.09 7.16
CA VAL A 49 -2.79 -9.28 7.50
C VAL A 49 -2.65 -10.06 8.80
N GLU A 50 -1.96 -11.19 8.70
CA GLU A 50 -1.60 -12.04 9.83
C GLU A 50 -0.66 -11.29 10.78
N ALA A 51 -1.13 -10.98 11.98
CA ALA A 51 -0.37 -10.35 13.05
C ALA A 51 -1.08 -10.59 14.41
N GLU A 52 -0.34 -10.64 15.51
CA GLU A 52 -0.93 -10.85 16.84
C GLU A 52 -1.62 -9.59 17.36
N ARG A 53 -1.08 -8.42 17.01
CA ARG A 53 -1.59 -7.10 17.43
C ARG A 53 -1.70 -6.16 16.24
N VAL A 54 -2.72 -5.31 16.25
CA VAL A 54 -2.85 -4.20 15.31
C VAL A 54 -2.80 -2.90 16.10
N VAL A 55 -1.95 -1.96 15.70
CA VAL A 55 -1.93 -0.61 16.25
C VAL A 55 -2.33 0.35 15.15
N LEU A 56 -3.47 1.01 15.33
CA LEU A 56 -4.00 1.98 14.39
C LEU A 56 -3.77 3.39 14.92
N VAL A 57 -3.17 4.26 14.11
CA VAL A 57 -3.01 5.68 14.42
C VAL A 57 -3.78 6.49 13.39
N LEU A 58 -4.77 7.27 13.86
CA LEU A 58 -5.56 8.17 13.03
C LEU A 58 -5.28 9.63 13.43
N ILE A 59 -4.81 10.44 12.48
CA ILE A 59 -4.36 11.80 12.70
C ILE A 59 -5.08 12.73 11.73
N GLY A 60 -5.78 13.72 12.26
CA GLY A 60 -6.41 14.77 11.47
C GLY A 60 -7.69 14.36 10.73
N GLU A 61 -8.16 13.13 10.90
CA GLU A 61 -9.43 12.64 10.38
C GLU A 61 -10.61 13.22 11.18
N ARG A 62 -11.79 13.33 10.56
CA ARG A 62 -12.98 13.85 11.26
C ARG A 62 -13.54 12.79 12.21
N GLY A 63 -14.09 13.21 13.35
CA GLY A 63 -14.60 12.28 14.37
C GLY A 63 -15.63 11.27 13.86
N ARG A 64 -16.51 11.66 12.91
CA ARG A 64 -17.45 10.72 12.28
C ARG A 64 -16.77 9.66 11.40
N GLU A 65 -15.70 10.04 10.70
CA GLU A 65 -14.94 9.15 9.81
C GLU A 65 -14.16 8.14 10.66
N VAL A 66 -13.58 8.59 11.77
CA VAL A 66 -12.99 7.72 12.81
C VAL A 66 -14.03 6.74 13.37
N GLY A 67 -15.20 7.23 13.75
CA GLY A 67 -16.27 6.40 14.32
C GLY A 67 -16.76 5.32 13.36
N GLY A 68 -16.95 5.67 12.08
CA GLY A 68 -17.31 4.72 11.02
C GLY A 68 -16.21 3.69 10.78
N PHE A 69 -14.93 4.10 10.73
CA PHE A 69 -13.83 3.16 10.56
C PHE A 69 -13.77 2.12 11.69
N LEU A 70 -13.79 2.58 12.96
CA LEU A 70 -13.61 1.69 14.11
C LEU A 70 -14.81 0.75 14.35
N ARG A 71 -16.03 1.20 14.06
CA ARG A 71 -17.26 0.45 14.38
C ARG A 71 -17.82 -0.33 13.18
N GLU A 72 -17.70 0.20 11.97
CA GLU A 72 -18.40 -0.33 10.80
C GLU A 72 -17.45 -1.02 9.82
N ALA A 73 -16.22 -0.51 9.65
CA ALA A 73 -15.29 -1.05 8.65
C ALA A 73 -14.51 -2.29 9.12
N LEU A 74 -14.40 -2.49 10.44
CA LEU A 74 -13.70 -3.61 11.06
C LEU A 74 -14.70 -4.69 11.50
N ASP A 75 -14.26 -5.94 11.53
CA ASP A 75 -15.00 -7.04 12.18
C ASP A 75 -14.58 -7.18 13.65
N ASP A 76 -15.26 -8.04 14.40
CA ASP A 76 -14.98 -8.26 15.82
C ASP A 76 -13.58 -8.82 16.07
N ALA A 77 -13.08 -9.67 15.17
CA ALA A 77 -11.76 -10.26 15.27
C ALA A 77 -10.65 -9.21 15.12
N ALA A 78 -10.74 -8.35 14.10
CA ALA A 78 -9.81 -7.24 13.90
C ALA A 78 -9.89 -6.24 15.06
N ARG A 79 -11.09 -5.92 15.55
CA ARG A 79 -11.25 -5.04 16.72
C ARG A 79 -10.62 -5.61 17.98
N ALA A 80 -10.80 -6.90 18.26
CA ALA A 80 -10.32 -7.53 19.49
C ALA A 80 -8.79 -7.48 19.66
N ARG A 81 -8.05 -7.45 18.55
CA ARG A 81 -6.58 -7.32 18.55
C ARG A 81 -6.07 -5.90 18.30
N MET A 82 -6.96 -4.92 18.15
CA MET A 82 -6.60 -3.55 17.76
C MET A 82 -6.50 -2.60 18.94
N THR A 83 -5.41 -1.83 18.99
CA THR A 83 -5.27 -0.64 19.84
C THR A 83 -5.24 0.60 18.95
N ALA A 84 -6.22 1.48 19.11
CA ALA A 84 -6.35 2.71 18.32
C ALA A 84 -5.87 3.94 19.09
N VAL A 85 -5.01 4.76 18.49
CA VAL A 85 -4.59 6.07 18.98
C VAL A 85 -5.08 7.13 18.01
N VAL A 86 -5.96 8.02 18.47
CA VAL A 86 -6.66 8.97 17.59
C VAL A 86 -6.39 10.41 18.05
N ALA A 87 -6.01 11.26 17.11
CA ALA A 87 -6.08 12.71 17.23
C ALA A 87 -6.91 13.27 16.06
N THR A 88 -8.12 13.73 16.35
CA THR A 88 -9.08 14.22 15.35
C THR A 88 -8.65 15.55 14.72
N SER A 89 -9.35 15.96 13.65
CA SER A 89 -9.08 17.20 12.91
C SER A 89 -9.07 18.48 13.77
N ASP A 90 -9.88 18.53 14.82
CA ASP A 90 -10.03 19.64 15.77
C ASP A 90 -8.96 19.65 16.88
N ALA A 91 -8.18 18.58 17.02
CA ALA A 91 -7.08 18.53 17.97
C ALA A 91 -5.93 19.48 17.58
N SER A 92 -5.21 19.99 18.58
CA SER A 92 -4.06 20.87 18.34
C SER A 92 -2.92 20.14 17.61
N PRO A 93 -2.06 20.86 16.86
CA PRO A 93 -0.93 20.26 16.14
C PRO A 93 0.00 19.44 17.05
N LEU A 94 0.21 19.89 18.30
CA LEU A 94 1.00 19.16 19.29
C LEU A 94 0.38 17.80 19.65
N ILE A 95 -0.95 17.73 19.81
CA ILE A 95 -1.65 16.48 20.09
C ILE A 95 -1.59 15.54 18.89
N LYS A 96 -1.82 16.05 17.68
CA LYS A 96 -1.68 15.28 16.42
C LYS A 96 -0.28 14.68 16.28
N ARG A 97 0.77 15.47 16.54
CA ARG A 97 2.16 14.99 16.52
C ARG A 97 2.41 13.93 17.59
N ARG A 98 1.91 14.14 18.81
CA ARG A 98 2.07 13.18 19.91
C ARG A 98 1.34 11.86 19.65
N ALA A 99 0.17 11.87 19.03
CA ALA A 99 -0.58 10.65 18.71
C ALA A 99 0.24 9.66 17.86
N ALA A 100 1.00 10.16 16.88
CA ALA A 100 1.90 9.33 16.07
C ALA A 100 2.96 8.62 16.92
N TRP A 101 3.64 9.39 17.79
CA TRP A 101 4.67 8.86 18.68
C TRP A 101 4.11 7.90 19.73
N THR A 102 2.94 8.20 20.28
CA THR A 102 2.25 7.34 21.24
C THR A 102 1.87 6.01 20.59
N GLY A 103 1.30 6.03 19.39
CA GLY A 103 0.99 4.80 18.65
C GLY A 103 2.23 3.97 18.37
N MET A 104 3.31 4.58 17.90
CA MET A 104 4.56 3.86 17.68
C MET A 104 5.10 3.25 18.99
N ALA A 105 5.06 3.98 20.11
CA ALA A 105 5.49 3.46 21.41
C ALA A 105 4.63 2.27 21.87
N VAL A 106 3.32 2.28 21.61
CA VAL A 106 2.45 1.13 21.87
C VAL A 106 2.84 -0.08 21.01
N ALA A 107 3.14 0.14 19.72
CA ALA A 107 3.58 -0.93 18.83
C ALA A 107 4.93 -1.53 19.28
N GLU A 108 5.87 -0.69 19.70
CA GLU A 108 7.14 -1.14 20.28
C GLU A 108 6.95 -1.92 21.57
N ALA A 109 6.05 -1.48 22.46
CA ALA A 109 5.77 -2.23 23.68
C ALA A 109 5.26 -3.66 23.40
N TYR A 110 4.40 -3.83 22.38
CA TYR A 110 3.97 -5.17 21.96
C TYR A 110 5.09 -5.97 21.28
N ARG A 111 5.90 -5.34 20.42
CA ARG A 111 7.08 -5.96 19.80
C ARG A 111 8.04 -6.47 20.88
N ASP A 112 8.31 -5.66 21.90
CA ASP A 112 9.25 -5.99 22.96
C ASP A 112 8.74 -7.13 23.87
N GLN A 113 7.43 -7.43 23.81
CA GLN A 113 6.80 -8.61 24.42
C GLN A 113 6.83 -9.85 23.49
N GLY A 114 7.53 -9.78 22.35
CA GLY A 114 7.65 -10.87 21.39
C GLY A 114 6.60 -10.87 20.28
N ALA A 115 5.63 -9.95 20.29
CA ALA A 115 4.50 -10.01 19.36
C ALA A 115 4.85 -9.48 17.96
N HIS A 116 4.25 -10.08 16.93
CA HIS A 116 4.15 -9.45 15.62
C HIS A 116 3.04 -8.41 15.58
N VAL A 117 3.40 -7.17 15.28
CA VAL A 117 2.51 -6.01 15.26
C VAL A 117 2.34 -5.49 13.83
N LEU A 118 1.09 -5.34 13.41
CA LEU A 118 0.75 -4.51 12.25
C LEU A 118 0.51 -3.08 12.73
N PHE A 119 1.38 -2.16 12.32
CA PHE A 119 1.25 -0.73 12.60
C PHE A 119 0.64 -0.02 11.39
N LEU A 120 -0.56 0.54 11.56
CA LEU A 120 -1.26 1.29 10.53
C LEU A 120 -1.30 2.76 10.93
N MET A 121 -0.82 3.66 10.07
CA MET A 121 -0.82 5.09 10.33
C MET A 121 -1.49 5.87 9.21
N ASP A 122 -2.53 6.61 9.55
CA ASP A 122 -3.26 7.50 8.65
C ASP A 122 -3.31 8.93 9.21
N SER A 123 -2.46 9.86 8.77
CA SER A 123 -1.43 9.74 7.74
C SER A 123 -0.11 10.41 8.12
N LEU A 124 0.97 10.01 7.43
CA LEU A 124 2.26 10.73 7.49
C LEU A 124 2.11 12.19 7.04
N THR A 125 1.23 12.47 6.08
CA THR A 125 0.94 13.85 5.64
C THR A 125 0.40 14.69 6.79
N ARG A 126 -0.62 14.20 7.52
CA ARG A 126 -1.18 14.94 8.66
C ARG A 126 -0.20 15.08 9.82
N PHE A 127 0.68 14.10 10.00
CA PHE A 127 1.78 14.18 10.97
C PHE A 127 2.82 15.25 10.58
N ALA A 128 3.23 15.29 9.31
CA ALA A 128 4.17 16.27 8.79
C ALA A 128 3.57 17.69 8.81
N GLU A 129 2.30 17.85 8.46
CA GLU A 129 1.58 19.13 8.54
C GLU A 129 1.52 19.65 9.98
N ALA A 130 1.16 18.79 10.93
CA ALA A 130 1.13 19.14 12.35
C ALA A 130 2.52 19.56 12.85
N HIS A 131 3.58 18.89 12.39
CA HIS A 131 4.95 19.29 12.69
C HIS A 131 5.33 20.62 12.06
N ARG A 132 4.97 20.86 10.80
CA ARG A 132 5.19 22.14 10.11
C ARG A 132 4.60 23.30 10.92
N GLU A 133 3.36 23.20 11.37
CA GLU A 133 2.73 24.26 12.17
C GLU A 133 3.49 24.54 13.48
N VAL A 134 3.94 23.49 14.17
CA VAL A 134 4.72 23.62 15.42
C VAL A 134 6.10 24.23 15.16
N ALA A 135 6.80 23.75 14.14
CA ALA A 135 8.16 24.18 13.82
C ALA A 135 8.22 25.62 13.31
N LEU A 136 7.27 26.03 12.45
CA LEU A 136 7.15 27.42 12.00
C LEU A 136 6.86 28.37 13.18
N THR A 137 5.99 27.94 14.11
CA THR A 137 5.71 28.71 15.34
C THR A 137 6.94 28.83 16.24
N ALA A 138 7.80 27.82 16.25
CA ALA A 138 9.05 27.81 16.98
C ALA A 138 10.19 28.59 16.27
N GLY A 139 9.94 29.17 15.10
CA GLY A 139 10.87 30.02 14.36
C GLY A 139 11.76 29.28 13.34
N GLU A 140 11.49 28.00 13.06
CA GLU A 140 12.18 27.30 11.97
C GLU A 140 11.74 27.86 10.60
N PRO A 141 12.65 28.20 9.68
CA PRO A 141 12.27 28.77 8.40
C PRO A 141 11.61 27.72 7.47
N PRO A 142 10.62 28.12 6.66
CA PRO A 142 10.06 27.26 5.61
C PRO A 142 11.09 27.02 4.50
N SER A 143 11.13 25.80 3.95
CA SER A 143 11.97 25.43 2.81
C SER A 143 11.11 24.78 1.71
N LEU A 144 11.25 23.46 1.48
CA LEU A 144 10.60 22.67 0.43
C LEU A 144 9.07 22.84 0.43
N ARG A 145 8.55 23.71 -0.44
CA ARG A 145 7.11 24.05 -0.54
C ARG A 145 6.47 24.32 0.84
N ALA A 146 7.13 25.15 1.65
CA ALA A 146 6.73 25.54 3.00
C ALA A 146 6.85 24.48 4.10
N TYR A 147 7.45 23.32 3.83
CA TYR A 147 7.87 22.40 4.90
C TYR A 147 9.23 22.82 5.50
N PRO A 148 9.38 22.79 6.84
CA PRO A 148 10.66 23.06 7.50
C PRO A 148 11.69 21.95 7.21
N PRO A 149 13.00 22.26 7.22
CA PRO A 149 14.08 21.27 7.05
C PRO A 149 13.96 20.04 7.96
N SER A 150 13.48 20.21 9.20
CA SER A 150 13.31 19.13 10.18
C SER A 150 12.24 18.09 9.81
N THR A 151 11.43 18.33 8.77
CA THR A 151 10.34 17.43 8.36
C THR A 151 10.86 16.06 7.93
N ALA A 152 11.96 15.99 7.17
CA ALA A 152 12.51 14.72 6.70
C ALA A 152 13.00 13.86 7.87
N ALA A 153 13.75 14.46 8.80
CA ALA A 153 14.23 13.79 10.00
C ALA A 153 13.08 13.32 10.90
N LEU A 154 11.99 14.09 10.99
CA LEU A 154 10.80 13.69 11.74
C LEU A 154 10.15 12.44 11.15
N ILE A 155 9.90 12.42 9.84
CA ILE A 155 9.29 11.27 9.16
C ILE A 155 10.18 10.04 9.29
N ALA A 156 11.49 10.18 9.04
CA ALA A 156 12.45 9.10 9.19
C ALA A 156 12.48 8.56 10.64
N GLY A 157 12.61 9.44 11.62
CA GLY A 157 12.67 9.06 13.04
C GLY A 157 11.42 8.34 13.54
N LEU A 158 10.26 8.54 12.92
CA LEU A 158 9.06 7.75 13.20
C LEU A 158 9.08 6.42 12.44
N ALA A 159 9.27 6.46 11.12
CA ALA A 159 9.15 5.27 10.26
C ALA A 159 10.23 4.21 10.55
N GLU A 160 11.45 4.61 10.88
CA GLU A 160 12.58 3.71 11.16
C GLU A 160 12.48 2.96 12.49
N ARG A 161 11.52 3.34 13.34
CA ARG A 161 11.22 2.62 14.58
C ARG A 161 10.50 1.30 14.30
N ALA A 162 9.65 1.27 13.27
CA ALA A 162 9.10 0.03 12.73
C ALA A 162 10.21 -0.82 12.08
N GLY A 163 9.98 -2.12 11.98
CA GLY A 163 10.97 -3.06 11.48
C GLY A 163 11.05 -4.36 12.28
N PRO A 164 11.91 -5.28 11.86
CA PRO A 164 12.19 -6.49 12.62
C PRO A 164 12.83 -6.17 13.97
N GLY A 165 12.47 -6.95 15.00
CA GLY A 165 13.07 -6.86 16.32
C GLY A 165 14.50 -7.42 16.38
N ARG A 166 15.10 -7.34 17.56
CA ARG A 166 16.43 -7.87 17.86
C ARG A 166 16.36 -9.33 18.31
N ASP A 167 17.16 -10.17 17.65
CA ASP A 167 17.17 -11.62 17.92
C ASP A 167 17.61 -11.95 19.35
N ALA A 168 18.71 -11.33 19.80
CA ALA A 168 19.26 -11.53 21.14
C ALA A 168 18.32 -11.12 22.29
N ALA A 169 17.26 -10.36 22.00
CA ALA A 169 16.29 -9.89 22.99
C ALA A 169 14.95 -10.64 22.91
N GLY A 170 14.80 -11.60 21.98
CA GLY A 170 13.52 -12.29 21.77
C GLY A 170 12.38 -11.37 21.33
N GLU A 171 12.70 -10.21 20.74
CA GLU A 171 11.70 -9.24 20.29
C GLU A 171 10.90 -9.78 19.09
N GLY A 172 9.64 -9.36 19.00
CA GLY A 172 8.77 -9.56 17.84
C GLY A 172 9.11 -8.61 16.69
N ASP A 173 8.13 -8.28 15.84
CA ASP A 173 8.37 -7.41 14.67
C ASP A 173 7.26 -6.39 14.50
N ILE A 174 7.58 -5.23 13.92
CA ILE A 174 6.59 -4.22 13.54
C ILE A 174 6.57 -4.12 12.02
N THR A 175 5.47 -4.53 11.40
CA THR A 175 5.20 -4.29 9.98
C THR A 175 4.43 -2.99 9.86
N GLY A 176 5.00 -1.98 9.22
CA GLY A 176 4.46 -0.62 9.19
C GLY A 176 3.80 -0.28 7.86
N ILE A 177 2.56 0.18 7.89
CA ILE A 177 1.83 0.72 6.74
C ILE A 177 1.51 2.19 7.03
N PHE A 178 2.08 3.07 6.23
CA PHE A 178 1.98 4.51 6.40
C PHE A 178 1.25 5.12 5.21
N THR A 179 0.09 5.75 5.43
CA THR A 179 -0.57 6.44 4.33
C THR A 179 0.06 7.81 4.09
N VAL A 180 0.04 8.23 2.83
CA VAL A 180 0.43 9.55 2.38
C VAL A 180 -0.70 10.07 1.50
N LEU A 181 -1.18 11.26 1.81
CA LEU A 181 -2.14 11.96 0.99
C LEU A 181 -1.40 12.59 -0.18
N VAL A 182 -1.77 12.22 -1.40
CA VAL A 182 -1.25 12.82 -2.63
C VAL A 182 -2.39 13.44 -3.42
N ALA A 183 -2.37 14.76 -3.61
CA ALA A 183 -3.37 15.43 -4.43
C ALA A 183 -3.13 15.09 -5.90
N GLY A 184 -4.15 14.59 -6.60
CA GLY A 184 -4.05 14.30 -8.05
C GLY A 184 -2.97 13.28 -8.43
N SER A 185 -2.56 12.40 -7.50
CA SER A 185 -1.47 11.44 -7.69
C SER A 185 -0.09 12.10 -7.96
N ASP A 186 0.09 13.37 -7.54
CA ASP A 186 1.39 14.05 -7.57
C ASP A 186 2.32 13.47 -6.49
N MET A 187 3.35 12.77 -6.96
CA MET A 187 4.35 12.12 -6.10
C MET A 187 5.56 13.03 -5.83
N GLU A 188 5.59 14.23 -6.40
CA GLU A 188 6.65 15.24 -6.21
C GLU A 188 6.37 16.16 -5.02
N GLU A 189 5.22 16.00 -4.35
CA GLU A 189 4.96 16.69 -3.09
C GLU A 189 5.99 16.28 -2.02
N PRO A 190 6.48 17.22 -1.18
CA PRO A 190 7.61 16.96 -0.29
C PRO A 190 7.45 15.73 0.61
N VAL A 191 6.27 15.52 1.20
CA VAL A 191 6.03 14.36 2.07
C VAL A 191 6.05 13.06 1.27
N ALA A 192 5.51 13.07 0.06
CA ALA A 192 5.48 11.89 -0.79
C ALA A 192 6.89 11.49 -1.24
N ASP A 193 7.68 12.45 -1.69
CA ASP A 193 9.06 12.25 -2.12
C ASP A 193 9.96 11.75 -0.96
N ILE A 194 9.92 12.46 0.17
CA ILE A 194 10.66 12.08 1.39
C ILE A 194 10.33 10.65 1.80
N THR A 195 9.05 10.29 1.91
CA THR A 195 8.72 8.96 2.43
C THR A 195 9.01 7.84 1.41
N ARG A 196 8.99 8.11 0.10
CA ARG A 196 9.46 7.15 -0.92
C ARG A 196 10.95 6.79 -0.73
N GLY A 197 11.77 7.76 -0.30
CA GLY A 197 13.18 7.52 -0.01
C GLY A 197 13.40 6.61 1.20
N ILE A 198 12.55 6.77 2.23
CA ILE A 198 12.73 6.14 3.55
C ILE A 198 12.12 4.73 3.62
N LEU A 199 10.97 4.49 2.97
CA LEU A 199 10.22 3.24 3.10
C LEU A 199 10.73 2.13 2.17
N ASP A 200 10.39 0.89 2.51
CA ASP A 200 10.79 -0.34 1.80
C ASP A 200 9.88 -0.66 0.59
N GLY A 201 9.07 0.30 0.15
CA GLY A 201 8.08 0.11 -0.89
C GLY A 201 6.94 1.13 -0.80
N HIS A 202 6.14 1.19 -1.87
CA HIS A 202 4.95 2.01 -1.91
C HIS A 202 3.88 1.42 -2.81
N VAL A 203 2.63 1.67 -2.44
CA VAL A 203 1.43 1.33 -3.19
C VAL A 203 0.73 2.63 -3.56
N ILE A 204 0.46 2.81 -4.85
CA ILE A 204 -0.25 3.96 -5.38
C ILE A 204 -1.70 3.57 -5.65
N LEU A 205 -2.62 4.30 -5.03
CA LEU A 205 -4.03 4.26 -5.39
C LEU A 205 -4.30 5.31 -6.47
N ASP A 206 -4.89 4.89 -7.58
CA ASP A 206 -5.15 5.75 -8.72
C ASP A 206 -6.65 6.04 -8.88
N ARG A 207 -6.98 7.32 -9.12
CA ARG A 207 -8.35 7.77 -9.27
C ARG A 207 -9.04 7.17 -10.50
N THR A 208 -8.32 7.02 -11.61
CA THR A 208 -8.91 6.50 -12.86
C THR A 208 -9.36 5.05 -12.70
N ILE A 209 -8.64 4.27 -11.88
CA ILE A 209 -8.97 2.89 -11.53
C ILE A 209 -10.21 2.85 -10.64
N ALA A 210 -10.29 3.74 -9.64
CA ALA A 210 -11.46 3.85 -8.78
C ALA A 210 -12.71 4.27 -9.55
N GLU A 211 -12.60 5.22 -10.48
CA GLU A 211 -13.70 5.70 -11.34
C GLU A 211 -14.22 4.62 -12.29
N ARG A 212 -13.36 3.67 -12.71
CA ARG A 212 -13.76 2.45 -13.43
C ARG A 212 -14.47 1.42 -12.54
N GLY A 213 -14.49 1.62 -11.22
CA GLY A 213 -15.16 0.75 -10.26
C GLY A 213 -14.32 -0.42 -9.74
N ARG A 214 -12.99 -0.44 -9.98
CA ARG A 214 -12.12 -1.46 -9.40
C ARG A 214 -11.61 -1.02 -8.02
N PHE A 215 -11.85 -1.85 -7.01
CA PHE A 215 -11.31 -1.67 -5.66
C PHE A 215 -10.63 -2.96 -5.16
N PRO A 216 -9.50 -2.86 -4.42
CA PRO A 216 -8.74 -1.64 -4.16
C PRO A 216 -8.16 -1.04 -5.44
N ALA A 217 -8.13 0.29 -5.52
CA ALA A 217 -7.80 1.04 -6.73
C ALA A 217 -6.29 1.12 -7.00
N ILE A 218 -5.58 0.00 -6.85
CA ILE A 218 -4.12 -0.08 -6.89
C ILE A 218 -3.63 -0.02 -8.35
N ASP A 219 -2.70 0.88 -8.63
CA ASP A 219 -1.88 0.84 -9.84
C ASP A 219 -0.58 0.07 -9.55
N VAL A 220 -0.55 -1.22 -9.89
CA VAL A 220 0.61 -2.08 -9.64
C VAL A 220 1.86 -1.73 -10.47
N ARG A 221 1.70 -0.97 -11.55
CA ARG A 221 2.82 -0.55 -12.41
C ARG A 221 3.60 0.58 -11.77
N ARG A 222 2.88 1.50 -11.14
CA ARG A 222 3.46 2.63 -10.39
C ARG A 222 3.76 2.29 -8.93
N SER A 223 3.47 1.06 -8.50
CA SER A 223 3.71 0.56 -7.15
C SER A 223 4.88 -0.43 -7.12
N VAL A 224 5.56 -0.50 -5.98
CA VAL A 224 6.71 -1.39 -5.79
C VAL A 224 6.77 -1.90 -4.36
N SER A 225 7.12 -3.18 -4.20
CA SER A 225 7.60 -3.71 -2.93
C SER A 225 9.07 -4.07 -3.08
N ARG A 226 9.96 -3.47 -2.28
CA ARG A 226 11.41 -3.75 -2.31
C ARG A 226 11.79 -5.05 -1.60
N SER A 227 10.81 -5.78 -1.05
CA SER A 227 11.01 -7.13 -0.53
C SER A 227 11.13 -8.16 -1.65
N LEU A 228 10.67 -7.84 -2.87
CA LEU A 228 10.97 -8.63 -4.06
C LEU A 228 12.44 -8.42 -4.49
N PRO A 229 13.12 -9.46 -5.00
CA PRO A 229 12.59 -10.80 -5.27
C PRO A 229 12.54 -11.74 -4.06
N GLY A 230 13.13 -11.36 -2.91
CA GLY A 230 13.29 -12.24 -1.74
C GLY A 230 11.99 -12.68 -1.05
N ALA A 231 10.87 -11.98 -1.27
CA ALA A 231 9.55 -12.33 -0.75
C ALA A 231 8.75 -13.30 -1.64
N ALA A 232 9.36 -13.88 -2.67
CA ALA A 232 8.73 -14.82 -3.59
C ALA A 232 9.70 -15.91 -4.04
N THR A 233 9.18 -17.06 -4.46
CA THR A 233 10.00 -18.11 -5.09
C THR A 233 10.45 -17.70 -6.49
N GLU A 234 11.38 -18.45 -7.08
CA GLU A 234 11.83 -18.19 -8.46
C GLU A 234 10.66 -18.31 -9.47
N GLU A 235 9.82 -19.33 -9.32
CA GLU A 235 8.62 -19.54 -10.15
C GLU A 235 7.61 -18.38 -10.00
N GLU A 236 7.36 -17.95 -8.76
CA GLU A 236 6.48 -16.82 -8.48
C GLU A 236 7.02 -15.51 -9.06
N ASN A 237 8.33 -15.27 -8.92
CA ASN A 237 9.00 -14.11 -9.50
C ASN A 237 8.90 -14.09 -11.03
N ALA A 238 8.99 -15.26 -11.69
CA ALA A 238 8.80 -15.36 -13.13
C ALA A 238 7.38 -14.95 -13.55
N LEU A 239 6.35 -15.41 -12.81
CA LEU A 239 4.95 -15.00 -13.06
C LEU A 239 4.75 -13.50 -12.82
N ILE A 240 5.32 -12.93 -11.76
CA ILE A 240 5.25 -11.49 -11.47
C ILE A 240 5.90 -10.69 -12.61
N ALA A 241 7.08 -11.10 -13.07
CA ALA A 241 7.79 -10.45 -14.16
C ALA A 241 7.00 -10.49 -15.47
N GLU A 242 6.41 -11.65 -15.80
CA GLU A 242 5.56 -11.82 -16.98
C GLU A 242 4.32 -10.92 -16.92
N ALA A 243 3.64 -10.88 -15.77
CA ALA A 243 2.49 -10.00 -15.55
C ALA A 243 2.86 -8.51 -15.67
N ARG A 244 3.99 -8.09 -15.10
CA ARG A 244 4.50 -6.71 -15.25
C ARG A 244 4.79 -6.36 -16.70
N ARG A 245 5.38 -7.28 -17.47
CA ARG A 245 5.61 -7.09 -18.92
C ARG A 245 4.30 -6.86 -19.67
N HIS A 246 3.31 -7.73 -19.49
CA HIS A 246 2.01 -7.57 -20.16
C HIS A 246 1.29 -6.27 -19.75
N LEU A 247 1.29 -5.92 -18.46
CA LEU A 247 0.70 -4.66 -18.01
C LEU A 247 1.41 -3.43 -18.59
N GLY A 248 2.73 -3.49 -18.75
CA GLY A 248 3.53 -2.45 -19.39
C GLY A 248 3.24 -2.32 -20.88
N THR A 249 3.25 -3.45 -21.61
CA THR A 249 2.92 -3.47 -23.05
C THR A 249 1.51 -2.95 -23.31
N TYR A 250 0.51 -3.38 -22.52
CA TYR A 250 -0.86 -2.90 -22.66
C TYR A 250 -0.97 -1.39 -22.45
N ASP A 251 -0.29 -0.84 -21.44
CA ASP A 251 -0.34 0.59 -21.15
C ASP A 251 0.26 1.44 -22.27
N GLN A 252 1.41 1.02 -22.81
CA GLN A 252 2.08 1.71 -23.91
C GLN A 252 1.22 1.72 -25.18
N ALA A 253 0.47 0.63 -25.41
CA ALA A 253 -0.43 0.50 -26.55
C ALA A 253 -1.80 1.19 -26.33
N LEU A 254 -2.19 1.48 -25.08
CA LEU A 254 -3.52 1.96 -24.73
C LEU A 254 -3.98 3.19 -25.53
N PRO A 255 -3.14 4.24 -25.77
CA PRO A 255 -3.54 5.37 -26.59
C PRO A 255 -3.91 4.99 -28.03
N MET A 256 -3.15 4.07 -28.64
CA MET A 256 -3.42 3.60 -30.00
C MET A 256 -4.69 2.74 -30.05
N ILE A 257 -4.91 1.91 -29.02
CA ILE A 257 -6.12 1.09 -28.90
C ILE A 257 -7.36 1.98 -28.74
N GLN A 258 -7.32 2.96 -27.84
CA GLN A 258 -8.43 3.88 -27.57
C GLN A 258 -8.80 4.76 -28.76
N THR A 259 -7.82 5.11 -29.60
CA THR A 259 -8.03 5.91 -30.82
C THR A 259 -8.40 5.07 -32.04
N GLY A 260 -8.45 3.73 -31.91
CA GLY A 260 -8.74 2.81 -33.01
C GLY A 260 -7.61 2.69 -34.05
N LEU A 261 -6.41 3.17 -33.72
CA LEU A 261 -5.23 3.13 -34.59
C LEU A 261 -4.49 1.80 -34.54
N TYR A 262 -4.71 0.99 -33.50
CA TYR A 262 -4.13 -0.34 -33.39
C TYR A 262 -4.95 -1.38 -34.17
N GLN A 263 -4.27 -2.19 -34.99
CA GLN A 263 -4.88 -3.30 -35.73
C GLN A 263 -4.53 -4.64 -35.06
N PRO A 264 -5.52 -5.45 -34.67
CA PRO A 264 -5.25 -6.80 -34.14
C PRO A 264 -4.40 -7.63 -35.11
N GLY A 265 -3.42 -8.35 -34.58
CA GLY A 265 -2.47 -9.14 -35.38
C GLY A 265 -1.23 -8.38 -35.86
N SER A 266 -1.17 -7.05 -35.66
CA SER A 266 -0.01 -6.24 -36.08
C SER A 266 1.19 -6.40 -35.15
N ASP A 267 0.97 -6.72 -33.87
CA ASP A 267 2.01 -6.94 -32.88
C ASP A 267 1.56 -8.06 -31.90
N PRO A 268 2.18 -9.25 -31.96
CA PRO A 268 1.81 -10.37 -31.10
C PRO A 268 1.93 -10.09 -29.60
N GLU A 269 2.82 -9.19 -29.18
CA GLU A 269 2.98 -8.84 -27.76
C GLU A 269 1.84 -7.97 -27.28
N ILE A 270 1.42 -6.97 -28.08
CA ILE A 270 0.26 -6.13 -27.77
C ILE A 270 -1.02 -6.96 -27.78
N ASP A 271 -1.21 -7.85 -28.76
CA ASP A 271 -2.37 -8.75 -28.81
C ASP A 271 -2.45 -9.64 -27.55
N ALA A 272 -1.31 -10.23 -27.15
CA ALA A 272 -1.25 -11.04 -25.94
C ALA A 272 -1.55 -10.20 -24.68
N ALA A 273 -1.01 -8.98 -24.59
CA ALA A 273 -1.28 -8.07 -23.50
C ALA A 273 -2.76 -7.67 -23.43
N MET A 274 -3.41 -7.39 -24.58
CA MET A 274 -4.85 -7.11 -24.67
C MET A 274 -5.70 -8.29 -24.20
N ARG A 275 -5.34 -9.53 -24.54
CA ARG A 275 -6.06 -10.74 -24.09
C ARG A 275 -5.96 -10.96 -22.58
N VAL A 276 -4.80 -10.69 -22.01
CA VAL A 276 -4.49 -10.95 -20.60
C VAL A 276 -4.99 -9.83 -19.68
N PHE A 277 -4.96 -8.57 -20.15
CA PHE A 277 -5.22 -7.39 -19.34
C PHE A 277 -6.53 -7.45 -18.54
N PRO A 278 -7.70 -7.82 -19.11
CA PRO A 278 -8.94 -7.86 -18.34
C PRO A 278 -8.89 -8.81 -17.13
N ALA A 279 -8.19 -9.94 -17.27
CA ALA A 279 -8.03 -10.90 -16.18
C ALA A 279 -7.05 -10.40 -15.12
N LEU A 280 -5.95 -9.77 -15.53
CA LEU A 280 -5.00 -9.16 -14.58
C LEU A 280 -5.62 -7.98 -13.83
N ASP A 281 -6.32 -7.07 -14.51
CA ASP A 281 -6.96 -5.92 -13.87
C ASP A 281 -8.02 -6.41 -12.86
N ALA A 282 -8.85 -7.39 -13.22
CA ALA A 282 -9.80 -7.98 -12.28
C ALA A 282 -9.12 -8.63 -11.06
N LEU A 283 -8.03 -9.36 -11.28
CA LEU A 283 -7.25 -9.99 -10.20
C LEU A 283 -6.69 -8.95 -9.22
N MET A 284 -6.28 -7.76 -9.68
CA MET A 284 -5.76 -6.71 -8.79
C MET A 284 -6.82 -6.14 -7.83
N GLY A 285 -8.11 -6.34 -8.13
CA GLY A 285 -9.23 -6.02 -7.23
C GLY A 285 -9.73 -7.21 -6.39
N ALA A 286 -9.19 -8.41 -6.60
CA ALA A 286 -9.75 -9.62 -6.02
C ALA A 286 -9.29 -9.85 -4.58
N LYS A 287 -10.20 -10.40 -3.78
CA LYS A 287 -9.86 -11.03 -2.50
C LYS A 287 -9.41 -12.47 -2.74
N SER A 288 -8.53 -12.96 -1.90
CA SER A 288 -8.03 -14.33 -1.96
C SER A 288 -8.08 -15.00 -0.59
N ALA A 289 -8.27 -16.32 -0.57
CA ALA A 289 -8.20 -17.11 0.65
C ALA A 289 -6.75 -17.38 1.08
N SER A 290 -5.85 -17.53 0.11
CA SER A 290 -4.44 -17.77 0.36
C SER A 290 -3.54 -17.14 -0.71
N VAL A 291 -2.25 -17.08 -0.40
CA VAL A 291 -1.20 -16.68 -1.34
C VAL A 291 -1.13 -17.65 -2.53
N ALA A 292 -1.23 -18.96 -2.27
CA ALA A 292 -1.21 -19.97 -3.32
C ALA A 292 -2.36 -19.80 -4.31
N ASP A 293 -3.57 -19.51 -3.81
CA ASP A 293 -4.73 -19.23 -4.67
C ASP A 293 -4.54 -17.96 -5.51
N SER A 294 -3.89 -16.94 -4.96
CA SER A 294 -3.57 -15.71 -5.71
C SER A 294 -2.60 -15.98 -6.85
N PHE A 295 -1.57 -16.80 -6.64
CA PHE A 295 -0.64 -17.20 -7.70
C PHE A 295 -1.27 -18.15 -8.71
N ALA A 296 -2.16 -19.05 -8.27
CA ALA A 296 -2.94 -19.89 -9.20
C ALA A 296 -3.82 -19.04 -10.11
N ALA A 297 -4.51 -18.03 -9.55
CA ALA A 297 -5.32 -17.08 -10.31
C ALA A 297 -4.45 -16.21 -11.25
N LEU A 298 -3.26 -15.79 -10.81
CA LEU A 298 -2.30 -15.06 -11.64
C LEU A 298 -1.86 -15.89 -12.84
N LYS A 299 -1.47 -17.15 -12.60
CA LYS A 299 -1.08 -18.10 -13.65
C LYS A 299 -2.24 -18.34 -14.64
N ALA A 300 -3.46 -18.48 -14.15
CA ALA A 300 -4.65 -18.64 -14.99
C ALA A 300 -4.94 -17.39 -15.84
N ALA A 301 -4.72 -16.19 -15.29
CA ALA A 301 -4.83 -14.95 -16.05
C ALA A 301 -3.78 -14.87 -17.17
N LEU A 302 -2.52 -15.21 -16.87
CA LEU A 302 -1.42 -15.20 -17.83
C LEU A 302 -1.58 -16.25 -18.94
N ALA A 303 -2.16 -17.41 -18.64
CA ALA A 303 -2.41 -18.46 -19.65
C ALA A 303 -3.29 -17.98 -20.83
N ARG A 304 -4.05 -16.89 -20.67
CA ARG A 304 -4.83 -16.25 -21.73
C ARG A 304 -3.96 -15.63 -22.83
N ALA A 305 -2.67 -15.39 -22.57
CA ALA A 305 -1.72 -14.88 -23.55
C ALA A 305 -1.64 -15.79 -24.79
N GLY A 306 -1.65 -17.10 -24.58
CA GLY A 306 -1.54 -18.13 -25.62
C GLY A 306 -2.86 -18.62 -26.19
N ALA A 307 -4.01 -18.12 -25.69
CA ALA A 307 -5.31 -18.52 -26.23
C ALA A 307 -5.50 -17.95 -27.64
N PRO A 308 -6.00 -18.74 -28.61
CA PRO A 308 -6.32 -18.21 -29.93
C PRO A 308 -7.34 -17.08 -29.80
N ALA A 309 -7.18 -16.02 -30.60
CA ALA A 309 -8.19 -14.96 -30.69
C ALA A 309 -9.52 -15.65 -31.04
N ALA A 310 -10.56 -15.43 -30.22
CA ALA A 310 -11.88 -15.92 -30.55
C ALA A 310 -12.22 -15.37 -31.93
N ALA A 311 -12.40 -16.27 -32.91
CA ALA A 311 -12.81 -15.87 -34.24
C ALA A 311 -14.14 -15.14 -34.09
N GLU A 312 -14.14 -13.83 -34.40
CA GLU A 312 -15.39 -13.10 -34.56
C GLU A 312 -16.20 -13.84 -35.63
N GLU A 313 -17.25 -14.53 -35.20
CA GLU A 313 -18.33 -14.94 -36.07
C GLU A 313 -18.84 -13.67 -36.74
N LYS A 314 -18.40 -13.45 -37.98
CA LYS A 314 -19.06 -12.56 -38.92
C LYS A 314 -20.45 -13.14 -39.17
N THR A 315 -21.40 -12.84 -38.30
CA THR A 315 -22.82 -12.85 -38.69
C THR A 315 -22.97 -11.81 -39.78
N GLY A 316 -23.14 -12.31 -41.01
CA GLY A 316 -23.39 -11.53 -42.21
C GLY A 316 -24.81 -11.01 -42.31
#